data_AF-A0A8I1PUH8-F1
#
_entry.id   AF-A0A8I1PUH8-F1
#
_cell.length_a   1.000
_cell.length_b   1.000
_cell.length_c   1.000
_cell.angle_alpha   90.00
_cell.angle_beta   90.00
_cell.angle_gamma   90.00
#
_symmetry.space_group_name_H-M   'P 1'
#
loop_
_entity.id
_entity.type
_entity.pdbx_description
1 polymer ?
#
loop_
_entity_poly.entity_id
_entity_poly.type
_entity_poly.pdbx_seq_one_letter_code
_entity_poly.pdbx_strand_id
1 'polypeptide(L)'
;MLHPQGGMMRRRLAIGTVLTVLIGTLFSVAAASPAPATAATGNAGSVFTLTNQQRTNAGLRALATDAALDAAAQAWAQHLASTCTFEHSTSSWRSSQTSSAGWVATGENIAAGYSTPGDVVTAWMNSAGHRANILDSRYTGLGVGYAIGPCYGTYWVQIFGIGLPPIPKIGTVSVTGTAAVGGTLRATTTGWSSGVSLAWQWLSDGKAIPGATSTSYTPTIADGGNRIQARVTARLSGYFPANVNSAATAAVTGAPPTDRVWGDSRYGTSAAIATRAFPNGADIAYIASGSTFPDSLSAAPAAAFGSGPLLLTAPDQLPDAVRTSLISLAPHRIVIVGGDGAVSAAVEDQLDAIAPTTRIGGTDRYETSRNLVASAFTSASVVYLATGATFPDALTAGAAAGAQHVPVILVPGGAKAVDSQTLALISQLGATTVRIAGGTGAVSAGIESSLKAKGFTTQRLQGADRYATAVAINRQAFSSADVAFLSSGTTFPDALSGSAAAGALGQPLYTTPSTCLSSAIDKGLTAMDPSRITLLGGTGALTSSVATLSRC
;
A
#
# COMPACT_ATOMS: atom_id res chain seq x y z
N MET A 1 -31.49 -23.61 49.48
CA MET A 1 -32.87 -24.13 49.36
C MET A 1 -33.40 -23.66 48.01
N LEU A 2 -34.02 -24.43 47.13
CA LEU A 2 -34.33 -25.85 47.02
C LEU A 2 -34.87 -25.99 45.58
N HIS A 3 -34.33 -26.94 44.80
CA HIS A 3 -35.09 -27.62 43.75
C HIS A 3 -36.32 -28.30 44.37
N PRO A 4 -37.40 -28.60 43.63
CA PRO A 4 -37.54 -29.94 43.03
C PRO A 4 -38.19 -29.92 41.62
N GLN A 5 -37.75 -30.68 40.62
CA GLN A 5 -37.70 -32.16 40.45
C GLN A 5 -39.04 -32.81 40.04
N GLY A 6 -38.95 -33.64 38.99
CA GLY A 6 -39.91 -34.65 38.54
C GLY A 6 -39.65 -34.90 37.04
N GLY A 7 -38.89 -35.92 36.60
CA GLY A 7 -39.04 -37.37 36.86
C GLY A 7 -40.11 -37.92 35.90
N MET A 8 -39.98 -39.03 35.16
CA MET A 8 -39.13 -40.21 35.29
C MET A 8 -39.37 -41.18 34.09
N MET A 9 -38.42 -42.08 33.85
CA MET A 9 -38.56 -43.50 33.38
C MET A 9 -39.06 -43.80 31.95
N ARG A 10 -38.34 -44.52 31.07
CA ARG A 10 -37.64 -45.85 31.06
C ARG A 10 -38.44 -46.87 30.22
N ARG A 11 -37.79 -47.54 29.26
CA ARG A 11 -37.65 -49.03 29.05
C ARG A 11 -37.34 -49.36 27.56
N ARG A 12 -36.21 -50.03 27.27
CA ARG A 12 -36.01 -51.48 26.92
C ARG A 12 -36.57 -51.87 25.54
N LEU A 13 -36.04 -52.76 24.70
CA LEU A 13 -34.80 -53.55 24.49
C LEU A 13 -35.13 -54.49 23.27
N ALA A 14 -34.12 -55.06 22.57
CA ALA A 14 -34.14 -56.15 21.55
C ALA A 14 -33.83 -55.63 20.13
N ILE A 15 -32.70 -55.94 19.48
CA ILE A 15 -32.11 -57.23 19.03
C ILE A 15 -33.04 -58.01 18.08
N GLY A 16 -32.72 -57.95 16.78
CA GLY A 16 -33.26 -58.77 15.70
C GLY A 16 -32.23 -58.89 14.56
N THR A 17 -32.13 -60.08 14.02
CA THR A 17 -30.95 -60.71 13.38
C THR A 17 -30.72 -60.35 11.89
N VAL A 18 -29.47 -60.55 11.49
CA VAL A 18 -28.82 -60.54 10.16
C VAL A 18 -29.66 -61.05 8.97
N LEU A 19 -29.59 -60.34 7.83
CA LEU A 19 -29.53 -60.97 6.51
C LEU A 19 -28.75 -60.10 5.50
N THR A 20 -27.63 -60.64 5.04
CA THR A 20 -26.77 -60.11 3.98
C THR A 20 -27.37 -60.46 2.62
N VAL A 21 -27.66 -59.47 1.77
CA VAL A 21 -27.84 -59.67 0.33
C VAL A 21 -27.05 -58.59 -0.41
N LEU A 22 -25.98 -59.04 -1.08
CA LEU A 22 -25.20 -58.28 -2.04
C LEU A 22 -25.99 -58.21 -3.36
N ILE A 23 -26.39 -57.01 -3.79
CA ILE A 23 -26.71 -56.74 -5.21
C ILE A 23 -26.07 -55.40 -5.56
N GLY A 24 -25.01 -55.47 -6.37
CA GLY A 24 -24.37 -54.29 -6.96
C GLY A 24 -25.29 -53.64 -7.97
N THR A 25 -25.46 -52.33 -7.86
CA THR A 25 -26.01 -51.47 -8.92
C THR A 25 -25.26 -50.15 -8.94
N LEU A 26 -25.05 -49.65 -10.16
CA LEU A 26 -24.12 -48.59 -10.53
C LEU A 26 -24.36 -47.27 -9.77
N PHE A 27 -23.27 -46.66 -9.30
CA PHE A 27 -23.23 -45.25 -8.94
C PHE A 27 -23.49 -44.41 -10.19
N SER A 28 -24.70 -43.87 -10.30
CA SER A 28 -24.90 -42.61 -11.00
C SER A 28 -24.80 -41.50 -9.96
N VAL A 29 -23.75 -40.70 -10.04
CA VAL A 29 -23.62 -39.43 -9.32
C VAL A 29 -24.73 -38.52 -9.85
N ALA A 30 -25.88 -38.53 -9.20
CA ALA A 30 -26.87 -37.49 -9.39
C ALA A 30 -26.22 -36.20 -8.87
N ALA A 31 -25.80 -35.34 -9.80
CA ALA A 31 -25.47 -33.97 -9.48
C ALA A 31 -26.68 -33.38 -8.74
N ALA A 32 -26.53 -33.11 -7.45
CA ALA A 32 -27.56 -32.45 -6.67
C ALA A 32 -27.91 -31.14 -7.37
N SER A 33 -29.14 -31.07 -7.88
CA SER A 33 -29.67 -29.88 -8.51
C SER A 33 -29.71 -28.75 -7.48
N PRO A 34 -29.28 -27.52 -7.81
CA PRO A 34 -29.38 -26.41 -6.88
C PRO A 34 -30.86 -26.18 -6.52
N ALA A 35 -31.13 -25.99 -5.23
CA ALA A 35 -32.45 -25.64 -4.73
C ALA A 35 -32.93 -24.31 -5.36
N PRO A 36 -34.22 -24.18 -5.75
CA PRO A 36 -34.72 -22.98 -6.39
C PRO A 36 -34.91 -21.87 -5.34
N ALA A 37 -34.15 -20.78 -5.47
CA ALA A 37 -34.37 -19.54 -4.73
C ALA A 37 -35.09 -18.52 -5.62
N THR A 38 -36.31 -18.15 -5.17
CA THR A 38 -37.15 -17.00 -5.60
C THR A 38 -37.21 -16.69 -7.10
N ALA A 39 -37.87 -17.56 -7.87
CA ALA A 39 -38.47 -17.16 -9.15
C ALA A 39 -39.67 -16.26 -8.87
N ALA A 40 -40.03 -15.37 -9.81
CA ALA A 40 -41.29 -14.64 -9.81
C ALA A 40 -42.46 -15.55 -9.32
N THR A 41 -43.29 -15.10 -8.38
CA THR A 41 -44.42 -15.92 -7.90
C THR A 41 -45.59 -15.87 -8.89
N GLY A 42 -46.47 -16.87 -8.88
CA GLY A 42 -47.67 -16.89 -9.74
C GLY A 42 -47.33 -17.20 -11.21
N ASN A 43 -48.08 -16.60 -12.14
CA ASN A 43 -48.03 -16.91 -13.57
C ASN A 43 -46.63 -16.81 -14.20
N ALA A 44 -45.85 -15.78 -13.84
CA ALA A 44 -44.48 -15.60 -14.32
C ALA A 44 -43.54 -16.73 -13.84
N GLY A 45 -43.70 -17.16 -12.58
CA GLY A 45 -42.96 -18.31 -12.03
C GLY A 45 -43.26 -19.62 -12.73
N SER A 46 -44.54 -19.87 -13.00
CA SER A 46 -44.96 -21.06 -13.75
C SER A 46 -44.35 -21.07 -15.17
N VAL A 47 -44.31 -19.93 -15.86
CA VAL A 47 -43.64 -19.81 -17.16
C VAL A 47 -42.14 -20.07 -17.04
N PHE A 48 -41.46 -19.53 -16.01
CA PHE A 48 -40.04 -19.79 -15.76
C PHE A 48 -39.77 -21.29 -15.56
N THR A 49 -40.54 -21.96 -14.70
CA THR A 49 -40.43 -23.40 -14.43
C THR A 49 -40.65 -24.23 -15.70
N LEU A 50 -41.73 -23.95 -16.45
CA LEU A 50 -42.05 -24.67 -17.68
C LEU A 50 -40.99 -24.45 -18.76
N THR A 51 -40.44 -23.23 -18.89
CA THR A 51 -39.36 -22.93 -19.83
C THR A 51 -38.11 -23.73 -19.50
N ASN A 52 -37.74 -23.81 -18.22
CA ASN A 52 -36.61 -24.63 -17.78
C ASN A 52 -36.87 -26.13 -17.96
N GLN A 53 -38.10 -26.60 -17.81
CA GLN A 53 -38.47 -27.98 -18.14
C GLN A 53 -38.20 -28.29 -19.63
N GLN A 54 -38.53 -27.37 -20.55
CA GLN A 54 -38.23 -27.54 -21.97
C GLN A 54 -36.72 -27.62 -22.24
N ARG A 55 -35.93 -26.78 -21.56
CA ARG A 55 -34.47 -26.81 -21.66
C ARG A 55 -33.87 -28.11 -21.12
N THR A 56 -34.35 -28.59 -19.97
CA THR A 56 -33.93 -29.87 -19.40
C THR A 56 -34.26 -31.03 -20.33
N ASN A 57 -35.46 -31.04 -20.93
CA ASN A 57 -35.85 -32.05 -21.92
C ASN A 57 -34.93 -32.03 -23.16
N ALA A 58 -34.34 -30.88 -23.49
CA ALA A 58 -33.37 -30.72 -24.57
C ALA A 58 -31.90 -30.93 -24.15
N GLY A 59 -31.63 -31.39 -22.92
CA GLY A 59 -30.28 -31.63 -22.41
C GLY A 59 -29.50 -30.36 -22.06
N LEU A 60 -30.16 -29.21 -21.96
CA LEU A 60 -29.54 -27.93 -21.63
C LEU A 60 -29.61 -27.64 -20.13
N ARG A 61 -28.65 -26.84 -19.64
CA ARG A 61 -28.67 -26.31 -18.28
C ARG A 61 -29.89 -25.40 -18.11
N ALA A 62 -30.55 -25.57 -16.96
CA ALA A 62 -31.59 -24.65 -16.52
C ALA A 62 -31.04 -23.21 -16.42
N LEU A 63 -31.84 -22.24 -16.85
CA LEU A 63 -31.58 -20.81 -16.70
C LEU A 63 -31.76 -20.43 -15.24
N ALA A 64 -30.91 -19.54 -14.77
CA ALA A 64 -31.06 -18.93 -13.45
C ALA A 64 -32.05 -17.76 -13.49
N THR A 65 -32.71 -17.52 -12.37
CA THR A 65 -33.55 -16.33 -12.15
C THR A 65 -32.68 -15.21 -11.57
N ASP A 66 -33.03 -13.97 -11.85
CA ASP A 66 -32.37 -12.78 -11.30
C ASP A 66 -33.36 -11.62 -11.20
N ALA A 67 -33.34 -10.87 -10.10
CA ALA A 67 -34.29 -9.79 -9.86
C ALA A 67 -34.21 -8.68 -10.92
N ALA A 68 -33.05 -8.41 -11.52
CA ALA A 68 -32.90 -7.42 -12.58
C ALA A 68 -33.50 -7.92 -13.91
N LEU A 69 -33.32 -9.20 -14.24
CA LEU A 69 -33.96 -9.81 -15.41
C LEU A 69 -35.49 -9.83 -15.26
N ASP A 70 -35.99 -10.20 -14.08
CA ASP A 70 -37.43 -10.20 -13.77
C ASP A 70 -38.02 -8.79 -13.83
N ALA A 71 -37.35 -7.79 -13.23
CA ALA A 71 -37.79 -6.40 -13.28
C ALA A 71 -37.86 -5.86 -14.72
N ALA A 72 -36.85 -6.16 -15.54
CA ALA A 72 -36.84 -5.77 -16.95
C ALA A 72 -37.99 -6.43 -17.74
N ALA A 73 -38.21 -7.73 -17.55
CA ALA A 73 -39.29 -8.45 -18.25
C ALA A 73 -40.67 -7.96 -17.81
N GLN A 74 -40.85 -7.70 -16.52
CA GLN A 74 -42.08 -7.17 -15.95
C GLN A 74 -42.37 -5.74 -16.42
N ALA A 75 -41.37 -4.87 -16.46
CA ALA A 75 -41.51 -3.51 -16.97
C ALA A 75 -41.95 -3.50 -18.44
N TRP A 76 -41.39 -4.39 -19.25
CA TRP A 76 -41.79 -4.50 -20.66
C TRP A 76 -43.20 -5.07 -20.82
N ALA A 77 -43.57 -6.09 -20.04
CA ALA A 77 -44.94 -6.62 -20.04
C ALA A 77 -45.97 -5.54 -19.68
N GLN A 78 -45.67 -4.70 -18.68
CA GLN A 78 -46.50 -3.57 -18.29
C GLN A 78 -46.56 -2.49 -19.38
N HIS A 79 -45.44 -2.20 -20.03
CA HIS A 79 -45.39 -1.26 -21.15
C HIS A 79 -46.37 -1.69 -22.24
N LEU A 80 -46.23 -2.93 -22.76
CA LEU A 80 -47.11 -3.48 -23.80
C LEU A 80 -48.60 -3.45 -23.40
N ALA A 81 -48.90 -3.79 -22.15
CA ALA A 81 -50.26 -3.77 -21.64
C ALA A 81 -50.85 -2.35 -21.55
N SER A 82 -50.04 -1.37 -21.15
CA SER A 82 -50.49 0.03 -20.95
C SER A 82 -50.63 0.82 -22.25
N THR A 83 -49.80 0.52 -23.25
CA THR A 83 -49.80 1.21 -24.54
C THR A 83 -50.67 0.52 -25.58
N CYS A 84 -51.17 -0.68 -25.29
CA CYS A 84 -51.80 -1.56 -26.26
C CYS A 84 -50.94 -1.84 -27.50
N THR A 85 -49.60 -1.81 -27.35
CA THR A 85 -48.67 -2.18 -28.43
C THR A 85 -48.27 -3.65 -28.33
N PHE A 86 -47.78 -4.18 -29.46
CA PHE A 86 -47.23 -5.54 -29.52
C PHE A 86 -45.89 -5.51 -30.25
N GLU A 87 -44.86 -5.09 -29.52
CA GLU A 87 -43.52 -4.83 -30.07
C GLU A 87 -42.41 -5.41 -29.19
N HIS A 88 -41.30 -5.74 -29.84
CA HIS A 88 -40.10 -6.19 -29.14
C HIS A 88 -39.35 -5.00 -28.53
N SER A 89 -38.77 -5.21 -27.34
CA SER A 89 -37.79 -4.25 -26.84
C SER A 89 -36.50 -4.32 -27.66
N THR A 90 -35.71 -3.25 -27.62
CA THR A 90 -34.37 -3.26 -28.18
C THR A 90 -33.42 -4.02 -27.26
N SER A 91 -32.43 -4.70 -27.82
CA SER A 91 -31.36 -5.36 -27.05
C SER A 91 -30.56 -4.37 -26.20
N SER A 92 -30.40 -3.12 -26.66
CA SER A 92 -29.77 -2.04 -25.91
C SER A 92 -30.59 -1.64 -24.68
N TRP A 93 -31.91 -1.52 -24.81
CA TRP A 93 -32.78 -1.26 -23.67
C TRP A 93 -32.68 -2.38 -22.64
N ARG A 94 -32.89 -3.65 -23.04
CA ARG A 94 -32.82 -4.79 -22.11
C ARG A 94 -31.47 -4.88 -21.39
N SER A 95 -30.37 -4.70 -22.12
CA SER A 95 -29.03 -4.73 -21.54
C SER A 95 -28.79 -3.57 -20.58
N SER A 96 -29.31 -2.37 -20.87
CA SER A 96 -29.22 -1.22 -19.94
C SER A 96 -29.95 -1.45 -18.61
N GLN A 97 -31.02 -2.24 -18.61
CA GLN A 97 -31.78 -2.56 -17.38
C GLN A 97 -31.07 -3.58 -16.49
N THR A 98 -30.17 -4.39 -17.07
CA THR A 98 -29.65 -5.62 -16.44
C THR A 98 -28.13 -5.64 -16.26
N SER A 99 -27.42 -4.68 -16.87
CA SER A 99 -25.95 -4.63 -16.86
C SER A 99 -25.33 -4.45 -15.48
N SER A 100 -26.01 -3.78 -14.54
CA SER A 100 -25.54 -3.61 -13.15
C SER A 100 -25.49 -4.94 -12.39
N ALA A 101 -26.31 -5.91 -12.79
CA ALA A 101 -26.32 -7.28 -12.28
C ALA A 101 -25.42 -8.23 -13.12
N GLY A 102 -24.70 -7.69 -14.10
CA GLY A 102 -23.71 -8.44 -14.90
C GLY A 102 -24.30 -9.24 -16.06
N TRP A 103 -25.55 -8.97 -16.45
CA TRP A 103 -26.21 -9.64 -17.56
C TRP A 103 -26.08 -8.86 -18.87
N VAL A 104 -25.89 -9.60 -19.97
CA VAL A 104 -26.09 -9.08 -21.33
C VAL A 104 -27.39 -9.69 -21.86
N ALA A 105 -28.46 -8.89 -21.88
CA ALA A 105 -29.81 -9.36 -22.18
C ALA A 105 -30.15 -9.22 -23.67
N THR A 106 -29.72 -10.20 -24.48
CA THR A 106 -29.88 -10.13 -25.95
C THR A 106 -31.18 -10.76 -26.46
N GLY A 107 -31.76 -11.72 -25.74
CA GLY A 107 -32.95 -12.46 -26.21
C GLY A 107 -34.25 -11.98 -25.57
N GLU A 108 -35.34 -12.06 -26.33
CA GLU A 108 -36.68 -11.82 -25.83
C GLU A 108 -37.71 -12.69 -26.55
N ASN A 109 -38.70 -13.18 -25.80
CA ASN A 109 -39.94 -13.70 -26.35
C ASN A 109 -41.10 -12.88 -25.80
N ILE A 110 -42.07 -12.54 -26.65
CA ILE A 110 -43.32 -11.88 -26.23
C ILE A 110 -44.52 -12.70 -26.72
N ALA A 111 -45.62 -12.66 -25.98
CA ALA A 111 -46.90 -13.25 -26.39
C ALA A 111 -48.05 -12.52 -25.71
N ALA A 112 -49.23 -12.53 -26.34
CA ALA A 112 -50.43 -11.96 -25.76
C ALA A 112 -51.67 -12.81 -26.08
N GLY A 113 -52.72 -12.70 -25.26
CA GLY A 113 -53.99 -13.42 -25.45
C GLY A 113 -54.03 -14.87 -24.95
N TYR A 114 -52.90 -15.41 -24.47
CA TYR A 114 -52.86 -16.75 -23.87
C TYR A 114 -53.30 -16.71 -22.41
N SER A 115 -54.25 -17.57 -22.04
CA SER A 115 -54.87 -17.54 -20.72
C SER A 115 -54.04 -18.23 -19.64
N THR A 116 -53.14 -19.16 -20.00
CA THR A 116 -52.36 -19.93 -19.02
C THR A 116 -50.84 -19.94 -19.33
N PRO A 117 -49.98 -20.11 -18.30
CA PRO A 117 -48.55 -20.34 -18.47
C PRO A 117 -48.20 -21.53 -19.38
N GLY A 118 -49.00 -22.60 -19.33
CA GLY A 118 -48.80 -23.80 -20.15
C GLY A 118 -49.02 -23.52 -21.64
N ASP A 119 -50.10 -22.81 -21.96
CA ASP A 119 -50.45 -22.49 -23.35
C ASP A 119 -49.41 -21.57 -23.99
N VAL A 120 -48.95 -20.55 -23.27
CA VAL A 120 -47.97 -19.60 -23.81
C VAL A 120 -46.60 -20.24 -24.03
N VAL A 121 -46.13 -21.09 -23.10
CA VAL A 121 -44.85 -21.81 -23.29
C VAL A 121 -44.96 -22.82 -24.43
N THR A 122 -46.11 -23.50 -24.57
CA THR A 122 -46.37 -24.39 -25.70
C THR A 122 -46.37 -23.63 -27.02
N ALA A 123 -47.01 -22.46 -27.08
CA ALA A 123 -47.01 -21.59 -28.25
C ALA A 123 -45.60 -21.12 -28.63
N TRP A 124 -44.78 -20.70 -27.65
CA TRP A 124 -43.38 -20.34 -27.91
C TRP A 124 -42.55 -21.53 -28.40
N MET A 125 -42.74 -22.73 -27.85
CA MET A 125 -42.03 -23.93 -28.33
C MET A 125 -42.47 -24.36 -29.73
N ASN A 126 -43.70 -24.09 -30.14
CA ASN A 126 -44.20 -24.33 -31.50
C ASN A 126 -43.74 -23.26 -32.51
N SER A 127 -43.20 -22.14 -32.05
CA SER A 127 -42.66 -21.06 -32.88
C SER A 127 -41.15 -21.18 -33.03
N ALA A 128 -40.65 -21.28 -34.27
CA ALA A 128 -39.23 -21.50 -34.53
C ALA A 128 -38.31 -20.43 -33.89
N GLY A 129 -38.69 -19.16 -33.95
CA GLY A 129 -37.92 -18.05 -33.38
C GLY A 129 -37.92 -18.04 -31.85
N HIS A 130 -39.09 -18.19 -31.22
CA HIS A 130 -39.20 -18.19 -29.76
C HIS A 130 -38.56 -19.43 -29.14
N ARG A 131 -38.73 -20.60 -29.77
CA ARG A 131 -38.04 -21.84 -29.39
C ARG A 131 -36.53 -21.69 -29.49
N ALA A 132 -36.02 -21.01 -30.51
CA ALA A 132 -34.58 -20.77 -30.65
C ALA A 132 -34.03 -19.98 -29.45
N ASN A 133 -34.74 -18.95 -28.97
CA ASN A 133 -34.35 -18.27 -27.73
C ASN A 133 -34.41 -19.19 -26.50
N ILE A 134 -35.49 -19.96 -26.32
CA ILE A 134 -35.63 -20.87 -25.17
C ILE A 134 -34.53 -21.92 -25.15
N LEU A 135 -34.08 -22.42 -26.30
CA LEU A 135 -33.08 -23.48 -26.43
C LEU A 135 -31.67 -22.99 -26.76
N ASP A 136 -31.42 -21.67 -26.79
CA ASP A 136 -30.07 -21.16 -27.00
C ASP A 136 -29.21 -21.44 -25.75
N SER A 137 -28.12 -22.18 -25.95
CA SER A 137 -27.21 -22.61 -24.89
C SER A 137 -26.35 -21.47 -24.34
N ARG A 138 -26.26 -20.34 -25.06
CA ARG A 138 -25.55 -19.13 -24.61
C ARG A 138 -26.28 -18.43 -23.47
N TYR A 139 -27.61 -18.56 -23.43
CA TYR A 139 -28.39 -18.00 -22.34
C TYR A 139 -28.22 -18.82 -21.07
N THR A 140 -28.04 -18.09 -19.98
CA THR A 140 -27.80 -18.63 -18.64
C THR A 140 -28.70 -18.01 -17.59
N GLY A 141 -29.42 -16.92 -17.94
CA GLY A 141 -30.44 -16.29 -17.12
C GLY A 141 -31.75 -16.08 -17.87
N LEU A 142 -32.86 -16.07 -17.14
CA LEU A 142 -34.22 -15.79 -17.63
C LEU A 142 -34.96 -14.91 -16.63
N GLY A 143 -35.52 -13.81 -17.11
CA GLY A 143 -36.55 -13.05 -16.41
C GLY A 143 -37.90 -13.23 -17.09
N VAL A 144 -38.98 -13.25 -16.30
CA VAL A 144 -40.34 -13.40 -16.85
C VAL A 144 -41.27 -12.30 -16.33
N GLY A 145 -41.92 -11.60 -17.26
CA GLY A 145 -42.93 -10.59 -16.98
C GLY A 145 -44.34 -11.07 -17.35
N TYR A 146 -45.32 -10.67 -16.55
CA TYR A 146 -46.74 -10.91 -16.81
C TYR A 146 -47.56 -9.66 -16.51
N ALA A 147 -48.42 -9.25 -17.44
CA ALA A 147 -49.34 -8.13 -17.24
C ALA A 147 -50.71 -8.42 -17.86
N ILE A 148 -51.73 -7.73 -17.36
CA ILE A 148 -53.09 -7.74 -17.92
C ILE A 148 -53.35 -6.36 -18.51
N GLY A 149 -53.88 -6.30 -19.72
CA GLY A 149 -54.18 -5.06 -20.42
C GLY A 149 -55.48 -5.14 -21.22
N PRO A 150 -56.06 -3.99 -21.59
CA PRO A 150 -57.42 -3.92 -22.15
C PRO A 150 -57.54 -4.45 -23.59
N CYS A 151 -56.44 -4.54 -24.33
CA CYS A 151 -56.48 -4.85 -25.76
C CYS A 151 -56.33 -6.35 -26.07
N TYR A 152 -55.33 -7.01 -25.50
CA TYR A 152 -55.08 -8.44 -25.72
C TYR A 152 -55.34 -9.32 -24.49
N GLY A 153 -55.87 -8.75 -23.40
CA GLY A 153 -56.15 -9.47 -22.17
C GLY A 153 -54.88 -9.73 -21.36
N THR A 154 -54.04 -10.66 -21.79
CA THR A 154 -52.78 -11.03 -21.11
C THR A 154 -51.57 -10.70 -21.98
N TYR A 155 -50.46 -10.34 -21.32
CA TYR A 155 -49.18 -10.04 -21.94
C TYR A 155 -48.07 -10.79 -21.19
N TRP A 156 -47.24 -11.51 -21.92
CA TRP A 156 -46.18 -12.36 -21.42
C TRP A 156 -44.86 -11.95 -22.07
N VAL A 157 -43.82 -11.78 -21.26
CA VAL A 157 -42.48 -11.43 -21.74
C VAL A 157 -41.44 -12.34 -21.10
N GLN A 158 -40.53 -12.88 -21.90
CA GLN A 158 -39.30 -13.52 -21.44
C GLN A 158 -38.12 -12.64 -21.85
N ILE A 159 -37.20 -12.37 -20.94
CA ILE A 159 -35.91 -11.74 -21.25
C ILE A 159 -34.78 -12.71 -20.93
N PHE A 160 -33.94 -13.00 -21.91
CA PHE A 160 -32.85 -13.95 -21.79
C PHE A 160 -31.49 -13.24 -21.66
N GLY A 161 -30.76 -13.58 -20.61
CA GLY A 161 -29.44 -13.03 -20.28
C GLY A 161 -28.29 -13.99 -20.55
N ILE A 162 -27.21 -13.47 -21.10
CA ILE A 162 -25.89 -14.11 -21.14
C ILE A 162 -25.09 -13.60 -19.93
N GLY A 163 -24.60 -14.51 -19.10
CA GLY A 163 -23.89 -14.22 -17.84
C GLY A 163 -23.59 -15.48 -17.01
N LEU A 164 -23.16 -15.33 -15.76
CA LEU A 164 -23.16 -16.45 -14.79
C LEU A 164 -24.13 -16.09 -13.65
N PRO A 165 -24.92 -17.03 -13.12
CA PRO A 165 -25.76 -16.77 -11.95
C PRO A 165 -24.97 -16.31 -10.72
N PRO A 166 -25.59 -15.62 -9.76
CA PRO A 166 -24.97 -15.32 -8.48
C PRO A 166 -24.74 -16.62 -7.68
N ILE A 167 -23.70 -16.64 -6.84
CA ILE A 167 -23.43 -17.77 -5.94
C ILE A 167 -24.64 -17.98 -5.00
N PRO A 168 -25.21 -19.19 -4.87
CA PRO A 168 -26.49 -19.41 -4.20
C PRO A 168 -26.52 -19.01 -2.73
N LYS A 169 -25.39 -19.19 -2.02
CA LYS A 169 -25.24 -18.77 -0.62
C LYS A 169 -23.93 -18.02 -0.43
N ILE A 170 -24.07 -16.71 -0.18
CA ILE A 170 -22.97 -15.82 0.16
C ILE A 170 -22.70 -15.89 1.67
N GLY A 171 -21.45 -16.11 2.03
CA GLY A 171 -21.02 -16.14 3.42
C GLY A 171 -20.79 -14.75 4.00
N THR A 172 -20.59 -14.69 5.31
CA THR A 172 -20.23 -13.47 6.03
C THR A 172 -18.73 -13.38 6.26
N VAL A 173 -18.21 -12.17 6.40
CA VAL A 173 -16.80 -11.90 6.74
C VAL A 173 -16.76 -11.09 8.02
N SER A 174 -15.99 -11.54 9.00
CA SER A 174 -15.82 -10.87 10.30
C SER A 174 -14.35 -10.61 10.58
N VAL A 175 -14.06 -9.48 11.22
CA VAL A 175 -12.71 -9.11 11.68
C VAL A 175 -12.71 -9.04 13.20
N THR A 176 -11.71 -9.66 13.83
CA THR A 176 -11.43 -9.57 15.27
C THR A 176 -10.00 -9.12 15.53
N GLY A 177 -9.71 -8.69 16.76
CA GLY A 177 -8.39 -8.20 17.17
C GLY A 177 -8.40 -6.71 17.50
N THR A 178 -7.21 -6.17 17.74
CA THR A 178 -7.02 -4.77 18.16
C THR A 178 -6.64 -3.91 16.96
N ALA A 179 -7.45 -2.88 16.67
CA ALA A 179 -7.14 -1.86 15.68
C ALA A 179 -6.14 -0.84 16.26
N ALA A 180 -4.88 -1.24 16.35
CA ALA A 180 -3.78 -0.39 16.76
C ALA A 180 -2.56 -0.69 15.89
N VAL A 181 -1.67 0.29 15.70
CA VAL A 181 -0.37 0.09 15.02
C VAL A 181 0.38 -1.04 15.71
N GLY A 182 0.91 -1.98 14.92
CA GLY A 182 1.58 -3.19 15.43
C GLY A 182 0.63 -4.27 16.00
N GLY A 183 -0.66 -3.96 16.16
CA GLY A 183 -1.69 -4.90 16.58
C GLY A 183 -1.92 -6.01 15.53
N THR A 184 -2.71 -7.03 15.89
CA THR A 184 -3.07 -8.10 14.94
C THR A 184 -4.58 -8.15 14.76
N LEU A 185 -5.01 -7.97 13.52
CA LEU A 185 -6.37 -8.22 13.06
C LEU A 185 -6.44 -9.59 12.38
N ARG A 186 -7.52 -10.33 12.63
CA ARG A 186 -7.78 -11.65 12.03
C ARG A 186 -9.14 -11.64 11.37
N ALA A 187 -9.21 -12.11 10.13
CA ALA A 187 -10.44 -12.24 9.40
C ALA A 187 -10.90 -13.70 9.35
N THR A 188 -12.19 -13.92 9.57
CA THR A 188 -12.84 -15.24 9.48
C THR A 188 -14.08 -15.16 8.59
N THR A 189 -14.52 -16.30 8.05
CA THR A 189 -15.76 -16.36 7.27
C THR A 189 -16.60 -17.57 7.63
N THR A 190 -17.91 -17.48 7.42
CA THR A 190 -18.84 -18.60 7.59
C THR A 190 -19.98 -18.53 6.58
N GLY A 191 -20.62 -19.66 6.30
CA GLY A 191 -21.91 -19.68 5.59
C GLY A 191 -21.86 -19.71 4.06
N TRP A 192 -20.73 -20.01 3.43
CA TRP A 192 -20.62 -20.15 1.97
C TRP A 192 -21.26 -21.45 1.44
N SER A 193 -21.68 -21.44 0.17
CA SER A 193 -21.95 -22.67 -0.59
C SER A 193 -20.73 -23.61 -0.61
N SER A 194 -20.97 -24.93 -0.68
CA SER A 194 -19.90 -25.92 -0.83
C SER A 194 -19.13 -25.70 -2.16
N GLY A 195 -17.81 -25.88 -2.14
CA GLY A 195 -16.94 -25.72 -3.31
C GLY A 195 -16.54 -24.28 -3.64
N VAL A 196 -16.95 -23.29 -2.82
CA VAL A 196 -16.50 -21.89 -2.98
C VAL A 196 -15.03 -21.76 -2.59
N SER A 197 -14.23 -21.13 -3.46
CA SER A 197 -12.88 -20.67 -3.14
C SER A 197 -12.87 -19.17 -2.81
N LEU A 198 -12.01 -18.76 -1.87
CA LEU A 198 -11.97 -17.39 -1.32
C LEU A 198 -10.59 -16.77 -1.53
N ALA A 199 -10.55 -15.55 -2.05
CA ALA A 199 -9.36 -14.70 -2.09
C ALA A 199 -9.54 -13.49 -1.18
N TRP A 200 -8.48 -13.06 -0.48
CA TRP A 200 -8.54 -12.04 0.56
C TRP A 200 -7.86 -10.75 0.14
N GLN A 201 -8.35 -9.62 0.66
CA GLN A 201 -7.72 -8.31 0.54
C GLN A 201 -8.11 -7.42 1.73
N TRP A 202 -7.14 -6.90 2.46
CA TRP A 202 -7.37 -5.89 3.50
C TRP A 202 -7.50 -4.49 2.89
N LEU A 203 -8.37 -3.68 3.50
CA LEU A 203 -8.70 -2.32 3.10
C LEU A 203 -8.44 -1.35 4.25
N SER A 204 -7.98 -0.15 3.94
CA SER A 204 -7.86 1.00 4.85
C SER A 204 -8.77 2.10 4.31
N ASP A 205 -9.82 2.48 5.06
CA ASP A 205 -10.90 3.37 4.61
C ASP A 205 -11.44 3.01 3.21
N GLY A 206 -11.69 1.72 3.00
CA GLY A 206 -12.23 1.17 1.74
C GLY A 206 -11.20 1.02 0.60
N LYS A 207 -10.00 1.57 0.72
CA LYS A 207 -8.92 1.44 -0.28
C LYS A 207 -8.11 0.18 -0.04
N ALA A 208 -7.79 -0.57 -1.11
CA ALA A 208 -6.99 -1.79 -0.99
C ALA A 208 -5.57 -1.49 -0.49
N ILE A 209 -5.11 -2.26 0.50
CA ILE A 209 -3.74 -2.18 1.01
C ILE A 209 -2.87 -3.13 0.17
N PRO A 210 -1.92 -2.63 -0.63
CA PRO A 210 -1.15 -3.47 -1.55
C PRO A 210 -0.47 -4.67 -0.84
N GLY A 211 -0.68 -5.87 -1.38
CA GLY A 211 -0.08 -7.11 -0.86
C GLY A 211 -0.71 -7.67 0.42
N ALA A 212 -1.68 -6.99 1.03
CA ALA A 212 -2.36 -7.46 2.23
C ALA A 212 -3.46 -8.48 1.90
N THR A 213 -3.07 -9.69 1.51
CA THR A 213 -3.97 -10.77 1.03
C THR A 213 -4.02 -11.99 1.96
N SER A 214 -3.48 -11.86 3.18
CA SER A 214 -3.55 -12.91 4.20
C SER A 214 -4.85 -12.83 5.01
N THR A 215 -5.18 -13.90 5.76
CA THR A 215 -6.28 -13.89 6.74
C THR A 215 -5.96 -13.09 8.00
N SER A 216 -4.72 -12.64 8.17
CA SER A 216 -4.32 -11.71 9.23
C SER A 216 -3.69 -10.45 8.65
N TYR A 217 -3.85 -9.35 9.37
CA TYR A 217 -3.22 -8.07 9.04
C TYR A 217 -2.71 -7.38 10.29
N THR A 218 -1.54 -6.77 10.17
CA THR A 218 -0.96 -5.92 11.22
C THR A 218 -1.04 -4.48 10.74
N PRO A 219 -1.92 -3.64 11.35
CA PRO A 219 -1.97 -2.23 11.03
C PRO A 219 -0.60 -1.57 11.22
N THR A 220 -0.26 -0.65 10.34
CA THR A 220 1.00 0.10 10.40
C THR A 220 0.73 1.56 10.71
N ILE A 221 1.78 2.38 10.86
CA ILE A 221 1.63 3.82 11.11
C ILE A 221 0.76 4.51 10.04
N ALA A 222 0.77 4.03 8.80
CA ALA A 222 0.00 4.59 7.70
C ALA A 222 -1.51 4.24 7.74
N ASP A 223 -1.92 3.37 8.66
CA ASP A 223 -3.34 3.15 8.98
C ASP A 223 -3.86 4.06 10.09
N GLY A 224 -2.99 4.84 10.74
CA GLY A 224 -3.36 5.71 11.87
C GLY A 224 -4.60 6.55 11.58
N GLY A 225 -5.64 6.40 12.41
CA GLY A 225 -6.93 7.08 12.26
C GLY A 225 -7.90 6.46 11.25
N ASN A 226 -7.43 5.58 10.36
CA ASN A 226 -8.27 4.91 9.36
C ASN A 226 -9.01 3.72 9.99
N ARG A 227 -10.07 3.25 9.34
CA ARG A 227 -10.77 2.01 9.71
C ARG A 227 -10.42 0.89 8.75
N ILE A 228 -10.16 -0.30 9.30
CA ILE A 228 -9.72 -1.46 8.54
C ILE A 228 -10.90 -2.38 8.22
N GLN A 229 -10.90 -2.96 7.01
CA GLN A 229 -11.85 -3.99 6.59
C GLN A 229 -11.13 -5.15 5.91
N ALA A 230 -11.68 -6.35 6.03
CA ALA A 230 -11.30 -7.48 5.17
C ALA A 230 -12.33 -7.63 4.05
N ARG A 231 -11.86 -7.74 2.81
CA ARG A 231 -12.67 -8.11 1.64
C ARG A 231 -12.35 -9.53 1.23
N VAL A 232 -13.40 -10.30 0.94
CA VAL A 232 -13.32 -11.62 0.34
C VAL A 232 -13.91 -11.60 -1.06
N THR A 233 -13.17 -12.10 -2.03
CA THR A 233 -13.68 -12.44 -3.37
C THR A 233 -13.96 -13.93 -3.42
N ALA A 234 -15.24 -14.30 -3.41
CA ALA A 234 -15.72 -15.67 -3.49
C ALA A 234 -15.90 -16.10 -4.95
N ARG A 235 -15.42 -17.29 -5.30
CA ARG A 235 -15.54 -17.89 -6.64
C ARG A 235 -16.11 -19.30 -6.55
N LEU A 236 -17.09 -19.59 -7.39
CA LEU A 236 -17.68 -20.93 -7.57
C LEU A 236 -17.81 -21.20 -9.07
N SER A 237 -17.39 -22.39 -9.52
CA SER A 237 -17.43 -22.75 -10.94
C SER A 237 -18.87 -22.66 -11.47
N GLY A 238 -19.06 -21.94 -12.58
CA GLY A 238 -20.38 -21.72 -13.18
C GLY A 238 -21.19 -20.57 -12.57
N TYR A 239 -20.61 -19.75 -11.68
CA TYR A 239 -21.26 -18.60 -11.02
C TYR A 239 -20.40 -17.33 -11.09
N PHE A 240 -21.04 -16.17 -10.96
CA PHE A 240 -20.36 -14.87 -10.92
C PHE A 240 -19.61 -14.70 -9.57
N PRO A 241 -18.36 -14.18 -9.57
CA PRO A 241 -17.64 -13.92 -8.33
C PRO A 241 -18.35 -12.87 -7.46
N ALA A 242 -18.42 -13.11 -6.16
CA ALA A 242 -19.01 -12.16 -5.21
C ALA A 242 -17.92 -11.52 -4.33
N ASN A 243 -18.04 -10.21 -4.08
CA ASN A 243 -17.17 -9.50 -3.14
C ASN A 243 -17.95 -9.19 -1.85
N VAL A 244 -17.41 -9.59 -0.71
CA VAL A 244 -18.00 -9.32 0.60
C VAL A 244 -16.97 -8.64 1.49
N ASN A 245 -17.33 -7.46 2.02
CA ASN A 245 -16.50 -6.75 3.00
C ASN A 245 -17.01 -7.07 4.41
N SER A 246 -16.09 -7.13 5.37
CA SER A 246 -16.44 -7.08 6.79
C SER A 246 -17.00 -5.71 7.18
N ALA A 247 -17.62 -5.64 8.37
CA ALA A 247 -17.74 -4.36 9.07
C ALA A 247 -16.35 -3.74 9.28
N ALA A 248 -16.29 -2.41 9.27
CA ALA A 248 -15.06 -1.68 9.54
C ALA A 248 -14.70 -1.76 11.03
N THR A 249 -13.41 -1.86 11.34
CA THR A 249 -12.93 -1.79 12.73
C THR A 249 -13.17 -0.40 13.33
N ALA A 250 -12.89 -0.25 14.63
CA ALA A 250 -12.58 1.06 15.18
C ALA A 250 -11.40 1.71 14.41
N ALA A 251 -11.27 3.03 14.51
CA ALA A 251 -10.13 3.76 13.95
C ALA A 251 -8.82 3.24 14.57
N VAL A 252 -7.80 3.02 13.75
CA VAL A 252 -6.51 2.51 14.22
C VAL A 252 -5.82 3.55 15.10
N THR A 253 -5.49 3.16 16.33
CA THR A 253 -4.76 4.01 17.29
C THR A 253 -3.26 3.76 17.26
N GLY A 254 -2.47 4.65 17.86
CA GLY A 254 -1.03 4.44 18.09
C GLY A 254 -0.12 4.90 16.94
N ALA A 255 -0.65 5.56 15.91
CA ALA A 255 0.22 6.27 14.97
C ALA A 255 0.77 7.55 15.65
N PRO A 256 2.07 7.82 15.53
CA PRO A 256 2.68 8.96 16.19
C PRO A 256 2.24 10.28 15.55
N PRO A 257 2.15 11.38 16.34
CA PRO A 257 1.90 12.70 15.80
C PRO A 257 3.04 13.13 14.87
N THR A 258 2.69 13.95 13.88
CA THR A 258 3.64 14.54 12.96
C THR A 258 3.78 16.05 13.19
N ASP A 259 5.00 16.56 13.05
CA ASP A 259 5.27 18.00 13.03
C ASP A 259 6.23 18.34 11.89
N ARG A 260 6.44 19.64 11.61
CA ARG A 260 7.23 20.08 10.45
C ARG A 260 8.19 21.21 10.81
N VAL A 261 9.41 21.12 10.27
CA VAL A 261 10.45 22.15 10.33
C VAL A 261 10.78 22.58 8.90
N TRP A 262 10.59 23.86 8.60
CA TRP A 262 10.76 24.39 7.25
C TRP A 262 10.99 25.91 7.28
N GLY A 263 11.48 26.45 6.18
CA GLY A 263 11.47 27.88 5.88
C GLY A 263 11.16 28.14 4.41
N ASP A 264 11.06 29.40 4.02
CA ASP A 264 10.63 29.83 2.67
C ASP A 264 11.56 29.38 1.53
N SER A 265 12.76 28.96 1.88
CA SER A 265 13.76 28.41 0.95
C SER A 265 14.54 27.29 1.61
N ARG A 266 15.36 26.57 0.84
CA ARG A 266 16.32 25.58 1.38
C ARG A 266 17.25 26.15 2.45
N TYR A 267 17.60 27.44 2.32
CA TYR A 267 18.44 28.15 3.27
C TYR A 267 17.68 28.42 4.56
N GLY A 268 16.44 28.90 4.44
CA GLY A 268 15.52 29.09 5.57
C GLY A 268 15.22 27.78 6.30
N THR A 269 14.99 26.68 5.57
CA THR A 269 14.82 25.35 6.17
C THR A 269 16.07 24.91 6.93
N SER A 270 17.27 25.09 6.35
CA SER A 270 18.52 24.73 7.04
C SER A 270 18.72 25.54 8.33
N ALA A 271 18.40 26.83 8.32
CA ALA A 271 18.43 27.71 9.49
C ALA A 271 17.41 27.26 10.55
N ALA A 272 16.17 26.94 10.15
CA ALA A 272 15.13 26.47 11.06
C ALA A 272 15.49 25.12 11.71
N ILE A 273 16.08 24.20 10.95
CA ILE A 273 16.59 22.92 11.45
C ILE A 273 17.71 23.15 12.47
N ALA A 274 18.67 24.00 12.14
CA ALA A 274 19.79 24.32 13.02
C ALA A 274 19.32 24.91 14.36
N THR A 275 18.52 25.98 14.34
CA THR A 275 18.03 26.62 15.56
C THR A 275 17.16 25.69 16.40
N ARG A 276 16.39 24.79 15.78
CA ARG A 276 15.58 23.81 16.52
C ARG A 276 16.42 22.72 17.16
N ALA A 277 17.44 22.23 16.48
CA ALA A 277 18.30 21.16 16.99
C ALA A 277 19.28 21.66 18.06
N PHE A 278 19.65 22.95 18.01
CA PHE A 278 20.63 23.58 18.90
C PHE A 278 20.02 24.82 19.60
N PRO A 279 19.00 24.63 20.47
CA PRO A 279 18.30 25.75 21.11
C PRO A 279 19.17 26.54 22.09
N ASN A 280 20.31 25.97 22.52
CA ASN A 280 21.23 26.59 23.48
C ASN A 280 22.53 27.08 22.81
N GLY A 281 22.54 27.21 21.48
CA GLY A 281 23.74 27.51 20.71
C GLY A 281 24.55 26.26 20.33
N ALA A 282 25.62 26.47 19.58
CA ALA A 282 26.52 25.41 19.12
C ALA A 282 27.96 25.92 19.04
N ASP A 283 28.94 25.17 19.56
CA ASP A 283 30.34 25.62 19.58
C ASP A 283 30.98 25.75 18.18
N ILE A 284 30.50 24.94 17.24
CA ILE A 284 30.96 24.92 15.86
C ILE A 284 29.75 24.90 14.92
N ALA A 285 29.80 25.67 13.84
CA ALA A 285 28.84 25.59 12.75
C ALA A 285 29.53 25.20 11.45
N TYR A 286 28.90 24.31 10.68
CA TYR A 286 29.38 23.92 9.37
C TYR A 286 28.53 24.58 8.29
N ILE A 287 29.18 25.15 7.27
CA ILE A 287 28.54 25.81 6.14
C ILE A 287 28.86 25.04 4.88
N ALA A 288 27.84 24.72 4.11
CA ALA A 288 28.00 24.11 2.81
C ALA A 288 27.13 24.78 1.76
N SER A 289 27.42 24.52 0.49
CA SER A 289 26.60 25.03 -0.61
C SER A 289 25.19 24.43 -0.57
N GLY A 290 24.17 25.26 -0.73
CA GLY A 290 22.80 24.79 -0.97
C GLY A 290 22.46 24.59 -2.44
N SER A 291 23.34 24.98 -3.37
CA SER A 291 23.12 24.84 -4.82
C SER A 291 23.64 23.51 -5.36
N THR A 292 24.70 22.96 -4.76
CA THR A 292 25.26 21.64 -5.07
C THR A 292 25.40 20.81 -3.78
N PHE A 293 25.29 19.49 -3.91
CA PHE A 293 25.41 18.55 -2.79
C PHE A 293 26.77 17.82 -2.63
N PRO A 294 27.64 17.66 -3.66
CA PRO A 294 28.72 16.68 -3.60
C PRO A 294 29.69 16.84 -2.44
N ASP A 295 30.08 18.07 -2.16
CA ASP A 295 31.09 18.40 -1.16
C ASP A 295 30.49 18.34 0.26
N SER A 296 29.16 18.38 0.37
CA SER A 296 28.42 18.53 1.62
C SER A 296 27.96 17.22 2.23
N LEU A 297 27.99 16.10 1.50
CA LEU A 297 27.44 14.82 2.00
C LEU A 297 28.22 14.26 3.20
N SER A 298 29.53 14.49 3.26
CA SER A 298 30.36 14.14 4.42
C SER A 298 30.32 15.18 5.55
N ALA A 299 29.72 16.35 5.31
CA ALA A 299 29.63 17.41 6.32
C ALA A 299 28.65 17.07 7.44
N ALA A 300 27.58 16.33 7.15
CA ALA A 300 26.59 15.99 8.16
C ALA A 300 27.17 15.16 9.33
N PRO A 301 27.92 14.06 9.11
CA PRO A 301 28.62 13.36 10.19
C PRO A 301 29.64 14.21 10.94
N ALA A 302 30.40 15.05 10.24
CA ALA A 302 31.40 15.91 10.88
C ALA A 302 30.72 16.97 11.78
N ALA A 303 29.63 17.57 11.30
CA ALA A 303 28.80 18.48 12.07
C ALA A 303 28.19 17.80 13.30
N ALA A 304 27.56 16.63 13.11
CA ALA A 304 27.02 15.85 14.22
C ALA A 304 28.08 15.46 15.25
N PHE A 305 29.26 15.03 14.80
CA PHE A 305 30.39 14.68 15.68
C PHE A 305 30.85 15.89 16.51
N GLY A 306 30.91 17.07 15.91
CA GLY A 306 31.21 18.32 16.60
C GLY A 306 30.06 18.89 17.44
N SER A 307 28.93 18.19 17.55
CA SER A 307 27.69 18.72 18.16
C SER A 307 27.28 20.08 17.57
N GLY A 308 27.45 20.23 16.26
CA GLY A 308 27.22 21.46 15.53
C GLY A 308 26.20 21.30 14.40
N PRO A 309 25.52 22.39 13.98
CA PRO A 309 24.63 22.37 12.84
C PRO A 309 25.38 22.37 11.51
N LEU A 310 24.70 21.88 10.47
CA LEU A 310 25.05 22.10 9.08
C LEU A 310 24.03 23.08 8.46
N LEU A 311 24.48 24.29 8.14
CA LEU A 311 23.68 25.29 7.43
C LEU A 311 24.09 25.38 5.96
N LEU A 312 23.14 25.84 5.14
CA LEU A 312 23.35 25.98 3.70
C LEU A 312 23.46 27.45 3.31
N THR A 313 24.34 27.77 2.35
CA THR A 313 24.47 29.12 1.79
C THR A 313 24.31 29.12 0.26
N ALA A 314 23.94 30.27 -0.31
CA ALA A 314 24.14 30.47 -1.75
C ALA A 314 25.65 30.65 -2.02
N PRO A 315 26.14 30.33 -3.24
CA PRO A 315 27.58 30.39 -3.54
C PRO A 315 28.18 31.78 -3.35
N ASP A 316 27.43 32.82 -3.67
CA ASP A 316 27.88 34.22 -3.77
C ASP A 316 27.24 35.16 -2.73
N GLN A 317 26.33 34.64 -1.90
CA GLN A 317 25.64 35.43 -0.88
C GLN A 317 25.29 34.59 0.35
N LEU A 318 25.55 35.09 1.55
CA LEU A 318 25.03 34.53 2.79
C LEU A 318 23.56 34.95 2.96
N PRO A 319 22.58 34.03 2.91
CA PRO A 319 21.18 34.40 3.08
C PRO A 319 20.88 34.92 4.49
N ASP A 320 20.02 35.93 4.61
CA ASP A 320 19.71 36.57 5.90
C ASP A 320 19.20 35.59 6.97
N ALA A 321 18.41 34.59 6.58
CA ALA A 321 17.93 33.54 7.48
C ALA A 321 19.10 32.74 8.10
N VAL A 322 20.14 32.48 7.31
CA VAL A 322 21.33 31.72 7.73
C VAL A 322 22.20 32.60 8.61
N ARG A 323 22.42 33.85 8.22
CA ARG A 323 23.13 34.85 9.04
C ARG A 323 22.47 35.03 10.41
N THR A 324 21.15 35.18 10.44
CA THR A 324 20.39 35.33 11.69
C THR A 324 20.50 34.09 12.56
N SER A 325 20.40 32.90 11.97
CA SER A 325 20.58 31.63 12.69
C SER A 325 21.99 31.52 13.27
N LEU A 326 23.04 31.84 12.52
CA LEU A 326 24.42 31.83 13.01
C LEU A 326 24.65 32.78 14.18
N ILE A 327 24.10 34.01 14.11
CA ILE A 327 24.16 34.96 15.24
C ILE A 327 23.46 34.38 16.47
N SER A 328 22.30 33.75 16.29
CA SER A 328 21.57 33.11 17.39
C SER A 328 22.29 31.88 17.97
N LEU A 329 23.01 31.13 17.13
CA LEU A 329 23.76 29.95 17.55
C LEU A 329 25.06 30.31 18.27
N ALA A 330 25.58 31.52 18.02
CA ALA A 330 26.80 32.08 18.59
C ALA A 330 28.00 31.11 18.55
N PRO A 331 28.38 30.56 17.37
CA PRO A 331 29.47 29.60 17.29
C PRO A 331 30.82 30.24 17.59
N HIS A 332 31.70 29.47 18.24
CA HIS A 332 33.08 29.86 18.48
C HIS A 332 33.95 29.73 17.21
N ARG A 333 33.53 28.88 16.27
CA ARG A 333 34.14 28.75 14.94
C ARG A 333 33.15 28.31 13.88
N ILE A 334 33.44 28.68 12.64
CA ILE A 334 32.70 28.27 11.46
C ILE A 334 33.61 27.45 10.55
N VAL A 335 33.09 26.36 9.96
CA VAL A 335 33.82 25.55 8.99
C VAL A 335 33.08 25.55 7.66
N ILE A 336 33.68 26.13 6.64
CA ILE A 336 33.19 26.03 5.26
C ILE A 336 33.63 24.68 4.69
N VAL A 337 32.68 23.93 4.13
CA VAL A 337 32.93 22.66 3.43
C VAL A 337 32.75 22.86 1.93
N GLY A 338 33.86 22.77 1.20
CA GLY A 338 33.94 22.99 -0.25
C GLY A 338 34.92 24.11 -0.63
N GLY A 339 35.34 24.09 -1.90
CA GLY A 339 36.19 25.13 -2.46
C GLY A 339 35.43 26.44 -2.77
N ASP A 340 36.15 27.43 -3.30
CA ASP A 340 35.62 28.78 -3.58
C ASP A 340 34.46 28.78 -4.59
N GLY A 341 34.42 27.81 -5.49
CA GLY A 341 33.30 27.64 -6.43
C GLY A 341 31.99 27.19 -5.77
N ALA A 342 32.06 26.56 -4.59
CA ALA A 342 30.89 26.12 -3.83
C ALA A 342 30.40 27.21 -2.85
N VAL A 343 31.35 27.89 -2.21
CA VAL A 343 31.15 29.01 -1.29
C VAL A 343 32.25 30.02 -1.56
N SER A 344 31.91 31.18 -2.13
CA SER A 344 32.87 32.20 -2.54
C SER A 344 33.61 32.84 -1.36
N ALA A 345 34.74 33.49 -1.64
CA ALA A 345 35.48 34.29 -0.67
C ALA A 345 34.62 35.41 -0.06
N ALA A 346 33.70 36.02 -0.84
CA ALA A 346 32.80 37.05 -0.32
C ALA A 346 31.82 36.51 0.74
N VAL A 347 31.41 35.24 0.63
CA VAL A 347 30.61 34.58 1.67
C VAL A 347 31.47 34.22 2.87
N GLU A 348 32.71 33.79 2.66
CA GLU A 348 33.68 33.55 3.74
C GLU A 348 33.94 34.82 4.57
N ASP A 349 34.16 35.97 3.92
CA ASP A 349 34.30 37.26 4.61
C ASP A 349 33.07 37.61 5.47
N GLN A 350 31.86 37.29 4.98
CA GLN A 350 30.61 37.49 5.73
C GLN A 350 30.48 36.56 6.94
N LEU A 351 31.02 35.34 6.84
CA LEU A 351 31.05 34.36 7.94
C LEU A 351 32.12 34.74 8.98
N ASP A 352 33.30 35.19 8.54
CA ASP A 352 34.38 35.66 9.41
C ASP A 352 33.99 36.87 10.26
N ALA A 353 33.09 37.70 9.75
CA ALA A 353 32.49 38.79 10.52
C ALA A 353 31.59 38.30 11.68
N ILE A 354 31.20 37.03 11.70
CA ILE A 354 30.37 36.40 12.75
C ILE A 354 31.25 35.63 13.73
N ALA A 355 32.12 34.74 13.23
CA ALA A 355 33.03 33.95 14.03
C ALA A 355 34.23 33.47 13.18
N PRO A 356 35.38 33.13 13.78
CA PRO A 356 36.55 32.63 13.06
C PRO A 356 36.19 31.48 12.12
N THR A 357 36.47 31.65 10.83
CA THR A 357 36.09 30.71 9.77
C THR A 357 37.31 29.97 9.23
N THR A 358 37.14 28.67 8.98
CA THR A 358 38.13 27.86 8.26
C THR A 358 37.48 27.13 7.09
N ARG A 359 38.21 27.03 5.99
CA ARG A 359 37.77 26.32 4.80
C ARG A 359 38.42 24.95 4.71
N ILE A 360 37.58 23.94 4.43
CA ILE A 360 38.01 22.59 4.09
C ILE A 360 37.47 22.25 2.71
N GLY A 361 38.37 22.17 1.73
CA GLY A 361 38.07 21.80 0.35
C GLY A 361 39.07 20.81 -0.21
N GLY A 362 38.82 20.37 -1.44
CA GLY A 362 39.70 19.52 -2.24
C GLY A 362 39.47 19.77 -3.73
N THR A 363 40.29 19.14 -4.57
CA THR A 363 40.17 19.24 -6.04
C THR A 363 38.89 18.58 -6.56
N ASP A 364 38.33 17.65 -5.81
CA ASP A 364 37.02 17.06 -6.06
C ASP A 364 36.25 16.76 -4.75
N ARG A 365 35.02 16.26 -4.91
CA ARG A 365 34.13 15.88 -3.81
C ARG A 365 34.67 14.77 -2.91
N TYR A 366 35.49 13.88 -3.47
CA TYR A 366 36.04 12.74 -2.75
C TYR A 366 37.24 13.18 -1.90
N GLU A 367 38.08 14.04 -2.44
CA GLU A 367 39.17 14.69 -1.70
C GLU A 367 38.62 15.62 -0.63
N THR A 368 37.61 16.45 -0.93
CA THR A 368 36.93 17.27 0.08
C THR A 368 36.39 16.40 1.22
N SER A 369 35.77 15.27 0.89
CA SER A 369 35.30 14.30 1.89
C SER A 369 36.44 13.74 2.74
N ARG A 370 37.55 13.32 2.12
CA ARG A 370 38.72 12.81 2.85
C ARG A 370 39.35 13.87 3.76
N ASN A 371 39.50 15.11 3.28
CA ASN A 371 40.07 16.22 4.04
C ASN A 371 39.19 16.59 5.24
N LEU A 372 37.87 16.62 5.05
CA LEU A 372 36.93 16.88 6.12
C LEU A 372 36.96 15.79 7.19
N VAL A 373 36.98 14.53 6.77
CA VAL A 373 37.09 13.40 7.71
C VAL A 373 38.41 13.44 8.47
N ALA A 374 39.54 13.68 7.79
CA ALA A 374 40.85 13.79 8.42
C ALA A 374 40.94 14.96 9.40
N SER A 375 40.22 16.06 9.15
CA SER A 375 40.18 17.21 10.06
C SER A 375 39.25 16.98 11.25
N ALA A 376 38.15 16.26 11.09
CA ALA A 376 37.12 16.11 12.13
C ALA A 376 37.34 14.88 13.03
N PHE A 377 37.94 13.81 12.50
CA PHE A 377 38.07 12.53 13.20
C PHE A 377 39.54 12.14 13.35
N THR A 378 39.97 11.91 14.59
CA THR A 378 41.33 11.44 14.89
C THR A 378 41.44 9.92 14.87
N SER A 379 40.34 9.22 15.18
CA SER A 379 40.22 7.75 15.10
C SER A 379 38.76 7.35 14.93
N ALA A 380 38.52 6.20 14.31
CA ALA A 380 37.21 5.58 14.21
C ALA A 380 37.37 4.08 13.91
N SER A 381 36.80 3.20 14.75
CA SER A 381 36.86 1.74 14.52
C SER A 381 35.94 1.27 13.38
N VAL A 382 34.94 2.07 13.07
CA VAL A 382 33.99 1.86 11.97
C VAL A 382 33.95 3.10 11.09
N VAL A 383 33.84 2.91 9.78
CA VAL A 383 33.55 3.99 8.84
C VAL A 383 32.38 3.61 7.93
N TYR A 384 31.62 4.61 7.48
CA TYR A 384 30.66 4.44 6.40
C TYR A 384 31.28 4.82 5.06
N LEU A 385 31.03 4.03 4.03
CA LEU A 385 31.36 4.35 2.65
C LEU A 385 30.06 4.58 1.87
N ALA A 386 29.98 5.70 1.17
CA ALA A 386 28.86 6.03 0.29
C ALA A 386 29.36 6.57 -1.04
N THR A 387 28.54 6.49 -2.08
CA THR A 387 28.88 7.11 -3.37
C THR A 387 28.75 8.62 -3.29
N GLY A 388 29.69 9.35 -3.89
CA GLY A 388 29.58 10.80 -4.09
C GLY A 388 28.83 11.18 -5.39
N ALA A 389 28.39 10.22 -6.19
CA ALA A 389 27.70 10.46 -7.45
C ALA A 389 26.21 10.79 -7.28
N THR A 390 25.59 10.28 -6.23
CA THR A 390 24.20 10.54 -5.82
C THR A 390 24.14 10.74 -4.31
N PHE A 391 22.99 11.12 -3.76
CA PHE A 391 22.85 11.56 -2.36
C PHE A 391 21.99 10.68 -1.42
N PRO A 392 20.93 9.95 -1.84
CA PRO A 392 19.95 9.42 -0.88
C PRO A 392 20.52 8.50 0.21
N ASP A 393 21.43 7.60 -0.18
CA ASP A 393 22.04 6.63 0.74
C ASP A 393 23.04 7.33 1.67
N ALA A 394 23.80 8.30 1.15
CA ALA A 394 24.77 9.09 1.90
C ALA A 394 24.09 9.98 2.97
N LEU A 395 22.92 10.53 2.67
CA LEU A 395 22.16 11.37 3.63
C LEU A 395 21.67 10.56 4.83
N THR A 396 21.11 9.37 4.59
CA THR A 396 20.65 8.49 5.67
C THR A 396 21.85 7.93 6.44
N ALA A 397 22.93 7.55 5.74
CA ALA A 397 24.19 7.18 6.37
C ALA A 397 24.78 8.32 7.21
N GLY A 398 24.58 9.57 6.79
CA GLY A 398 25.06 10.75 7.51
C GLY A 398 24.51 10.84 8.94
N ALA A 399 23.19 10.64 9.09
CA ALA A 399 22.53 10.67 10.38
C ALA A 399 22.95 9.47 11.24
N ALA A 400 22.98 8.27 10.65
CA ALA A 400 23.44 7.05 11.31
C ALA A 400 24.88 7.14 11.81
N ALA A 401 25.79 7.65 10.97
CA ALA A 401 27.21 7.80 11.27
C ALA A 401 27.42 8.90 12.31
N GLY A 402 26.73 10.03 12.19
CA GLY A 402 26.74 11.11 13.17
C GLY A 402 26.30 10.65 14.57
N ALA A 403 25.19 9.91 14.65
CA ALA A 403 24.66 9.34 15.90
C ALA A 403 25.61 8.33 16.56
N GLN A 404 26.52 7.72 15.79
CA GLN A 404 27.52 6.78 16.27
C GLN A 404 28.91 7.40 16.42
N HIS A 405 29.05 8.70 16.15
CA HIS A 405 30.32 9.42 16.18
C HIS A 405 31.38 8.82 15.24
N VAL A 406 30.99 8.39 14.04
CA VAL A 406 31.88 7.82 13.01
C VAL A 406 31.76 8.56 11.68
N PRO A 407 32.78 8.52 10.79
CA PRO A 407 32.75 9.28 9.55
C PRO A 407 31.97 8.58 8.43
N VAL A 408 31.47 9.39 7.48
CA VAL A 408 31.12 8.95 6.13
C VAL A 408 32.21 9.42 5.16
N ILE A 409 32.79 8.48 4.42
CA ILE A 409 33.78 8.76 3.38
C ILE A 409 33.12 8.55 2.02
N LEU A 410 33.18 9.56 1.16
CA LEU A 410 32.64 9.48 -0.19
C LEU A 410 33.65 8.82 -1.13
N VAL A 411 33.16 7.89 -1.95
CA VAL A 411 33.96 7.21 -2.98
C VAL A 411 33.33 7.35 -4.37
N PRO A 412 34.14 7.26 -5.45
CA PRO A 412 33.63 7.08 -6.79
C PRO A 412 33.00 5.69 -6.90
N GLY A 413 31.71 5.59 -6.59
CA GLY A 413 31.06 4.31 -6.33
C GLY A 413 31.06 3.31 -7.49
N GLY A 414 31.21 3.77 -8.74
CA GLY A 414 31.36 2.90 -9.92
C GLY A 414 32.77 2.34 -10.14
N ALA A 415 33.76 2.71 -9.33
CA ALA A 415 35.14 2.26 -9.48
C ALA A 415 35.29 0.75 -9.25
N LYS A 416 36.33 0.15 -9.83
CA LYS A 416 36.62 -1.29 -9.69
C LYS A 416 37.19 -1.68 -8.33
N ALA A 417 37.76 -0.73 -7.59
CA ALA A 417 38.35 -0.91 -6.28
C ALA A 417 38.31 0.43 -5.54
N VAL A 418 38.46 0.41 -4.22
CA VAL A 418 38.68 1.63 -3.43
C VAL A 418 40.04 2.23 -3.78
N ASP A 419 40.13 3.56 -3.90
CA ASP A 419 41.37 4.26 -4.21
C ASP A 419 42.35 4.23 -3.02
N SER A 420 43.64 4.44 -3.32
CA SER A 420 44.70 4.36 -2.32
C SER A 420 44.61 5.45 -1.26
N GLN A 421 44.12 6.64 -1.59
CA GLN A 421 44.00 7.75 -0.64
C GLN A 421 42.88 7.47 0.37
N THR A 422 41.76 6.93 -0.09
CA THR A 422 40.67 6.46 0.77
C THR A 422 41.12 5.30 1.66
N LEU A 423 41.85 4.32 1.13
CA LEU A 423 42.42 3.23 1.94
C LEU A 423 43.38 3.74 3.03
N ALA A 424 44.23 4.71 2.69
CA ALA A 424 45.17 5.32 3.62
C ALA A 424 44.42 6.02 4.76
N LEU A 425 43.36 6.77 4.45
CA LEU A 425 42.52 7.42 5.46
C LEU A 425 41.82 6.41 6.38
N ILE A 426 41.20 5.36 5.82
CA ILE A 426 40.55 4.30 6.62
C ILE A 426 41.57 3.66 7.58
N SER A 427 42.78 3.40 7.11
CA SER A 427 43.86 2.83 7.92
C SER A 427 44.37 3.80 8.98
N GLN A 428 44.52 5.09 8.65
CA GLN A 428 44.93 6.14 9.58
C GLN A 428 43.95 6.31 10.73
N LEU A 429 42.65 6.18 10.46
CA LEU A 429 41.60 6.22 11.48
C LEU A 429 41.61 4.98 12.39
N GLY A 430 42.34 3.92 12.03
CA GLY A 430 42.32 2.65 12.77
C GLY A 430 41.03 1.84 12.56
N ALA A 431 40.31 2.09 11.46
CA ALA A 431 39.05 1.41 11.20
C ALA A 431 39.28 -0.06 10.84
N THR A 432 38.48 -0.95 11.42
CA THR A 432 38.50 -2.39 11.11
C THR A 432 37.24 -2.82 10.35
N THR A 433 36.16 -2.03 10.46
CA THR A 433 34.88 -2.30 9.84
C THR A 433 34.47 -1.18 8.89
N VAL A 434 34.06 -1.54 7.68
CA VAL A 434 33.52 -0.63 6.66
C VAL A 434 32.05 -0.96 6.39
N ARG A 435 31.16 -0.03 6.69
CA ARG A 435 29.73 -0.13 6.35
C ARG A 435 29.48 0.55 5.02
N ILE A 436 29.03 -0.21 4.03
CA ILE A 436 28.76 0.32 2.68
C ILE A 436 27.29 0.71 2.60
N ALA A 437 27.02 2.00 2.47
CA ALA A 437 25.68 2.55 2.28
C ALA A 437 25.30 2.49 0.79
N GLY A 438 24.37 1.60 0.46
CA GLY A 438 23.85 1.43 -0.89
C GLY A 438 24.18 0.08 -1.53
N GLY A 439 23.37 -0.26 -2.53
CA GLY A 439 23.55 -1.45 -3.33
C GLY A 439 24.76 -1.38 -4.27
N THR A 440 24.99 -2.45 -5.03
CA THR A 440 26.14 -2.55 -5.95
C THR A 440 26.11 -1.53 -7.10
N GLY A 441 24.93 -1.00 -7.44
CA GLY A 441 24.81 0.12 -8.39
C GLY A 441 25.22 1.47 -7.80
N ALA A 442 25.22 1.63 -6.47
CA ALA A 442 25.68 2.84 -5.80
C ALA A 442 27.18 2.74 -5.47
N VAL A 443 27.59 1.66 -4.79
CA VAL A 443 28.99 1.35 -4.47
C VAL A 443 29.29 -0.06 -4.96
N SER A 444 30.19 -0.19 -5.93
CA SER A 444 30.42 -1.43 -6.67
C SER A 444 30.79 -2.62 -5.78
N ALA A 445 30.55 -3.83 -6.28
CA ALA A 445 31.05 -5.05 -5.64
C ALA A 445 32.59 -5.11 -5.66
N GLY A 446 33.23 -4.45 -6.62
CA GLY A 446 34.69 -4.37 -6.72
C GLY A 446 35.32 -3.59 -5.56
N ILE A 447 34.72 -2.45 -5.18
CA ILE A 447 35.13 -1.69 -3.98
C ILE A 447 35.06 -2.57 -2.73
N GLU A 448 33.93 -3.25 -2.49
CA GLU A 448 33.77 -4.14 -1.34
C GLU A 448 34.80 -5.28 -1.34
N SER A 449 35.03 -5.90 -2.50
CA SER A 449 35.99 -7.00 -2.64
C SER A 449 37.42 -6.54 -2.36
N SER A 450 37.78 -5.34 -2.84
CA SER A 450 39.10 -4.75 -2.58
C SER A 450 39.33 -4.40 -1.11
N LEU A 451 38.29 -4.00 -0.37
CA LEU A 451 38.36 -3.78 1.07
C LEU A 451 38.55 -5.10 1.83
N LYS A 452 37.78 -6.15 1.50
CA LYS A 452 37.96 -7.48 2.09
C LYS A 452 39.36 -8.04 1.86
N ALA A 453 39.90 -7.86 0.65
CA ALA A 453 41.27 -8.28 0.32
C ALA A 453 42.35 -7.54 1.13
N LYS A 454 42.03 -6.37 1.70
CA LYS A 454 42.89 -5.61 2.61
C LYS A 454 42.63 -5.93 4.10
N GLY A 455 41.76 -6.90 4.40
CA GLY A 455 41.49 -7.37 5.75
C GLY A 455 40.38 -6.63 6.50
N PHE A 456 39.66 -5.70 5.85
CA PHE A 456 38.53 -5.02 6.47
C PHE A 456 37.30 -5.93 6.54
N THR A 457 36.58 -5.88 7.67
CA THR A 457 35.23 -6.44 7.75
C THR A 457 34.27 -5.50 7.04
N THR A 458 33.52 -5.98 6.06
CA THR A 458 32.56 -5.13 5.33
C THR A 458 31.12 -5.53 5.61
N GLN A 459 30.25 -4.55 5.81
CA GLN A 459 28.80 -4.76 5.93
C GLN A 459 28.07 -3.87 4.92
N ARG A 460 27.42 -4.47 3.92
CA ARG A 460 26.61 -3.71 2.96
C ARG A 460 25.19 -3.51 3.48
N LEU A 461 24.77 -2.25 3.52
CA LEU A 461 23.45 -1.80 3.94
C LEU A 461 22.69 -1.37 2.68
N GLN A 462 21.75 -2.19 2.24
CA GLN A 462 21.06 -2.00 0.96
C GLN A 462 19.60 -2.47 1.03
N GLY A 463 18.77 -1.89 0.18
CA GLY A 463 17.42 -2.36 -0.12
C GLY A 463 17.15 -2.37 -1.63
N ALA A 464 15.91 -2.71 -2.01
CA ALA A 464 15.49 -2.76 -3.41
C ALA A 464 15.50 -1.37 -4.09
N ASP A 465 15.37 -0.31 -3.30
CA ASP A 465 15.44 1.08 -3.72
C ASP A 465 16.06 1.95 -2.61
N ARG A 466 16.19 3.25 -2.85
CA ARG A 466 16.77 4.23 -1.90
C ARG A 466 16.03 4.27 -0.55
N TYR A 467 14.73 4.00 -0.54
CA TYR A 467 13.91 4.05 0.67
C TYR A 467 14.10 2.79 1.52
N ALA A 468 14.15 1.63 0.87
CA ALA A 468 14.51 0.37 1.53
C ALA A 468 15.97 0.39 2.02
N THR A 469 16.90 1.03 1.29
CA THR A 469 18.27 1.26 1.78
C THR A 469 18.28 2.15 3.02
N ALA A 470 17.51 3.24 3.05
CA ALA A 470 17.39 4.09 4.24
C ALA A 470 16.91 3.30 5.47
N VAL A 471 15.93 2.40 5.30
CA VAL A 471 15.47 1.50 6.37
C VAL A 471 16.56 0.53 6.81
N ALA A 472 17.32 -0.05 5.88
CA ALA A 472 18.42 -0.96 6.22
C ALA A 472 19.53 -0.27 7.02
N ILE A 473 19.86 0.98 6.67
CA ILE A 473 20.83 1.81 7.40
C ILE A 473 20.29 2.12 8.80
N ASN A 474 19.07 2.63 8.92
CA ASN A 474 18.50 3.00 10.21
C ASN A 474 18.33 1.79 11.13
N ARG A 475 17.90 0.63 10.62
CA ARG A 475 17.79 -0.60 11.42
C ARG A 475 19.13 -1.09 11.95
N GLN A 476 20.21 -0.85 11.21
CA GLN A 476 21.54 -1.19 11.70
C GLN A 476 22.00 -0.22 12.79
N ALA A 477 21.67 1.07 12.65
CA ALA A 477 22.21 2.12 13.48
C ALA A 477 21.42 2.41 14.76
N PHE A 478 20.12 2.15 14.76
CA PHE A 478 19.21 2.51 15.84
C PHE A 478 18.38 1.28 16.27
N SER A 479 18.31 1.02 17.57
CA SER A 479 17.44 -0.01 18.17
C SER A 479 16.07 0.53 18.55
N SER A 480 15.99 1.84 18.82
CA SER A 480 14.79 2.60 19.17
C SER A 480 15.02 4.07 18.82
N ALA A 481 13.95 4.84 18.67
CA ALA A 481 14.04 6.28 18.46
C ALA A 481 12.85 6.98 19.12
N ASP A 482 13.09 8.10 19.80
CA ASP A 482 11.99 8.94 20.27
C ASP A 482 11.40 9.74 19.09
N VAL A 483 12.26 10.16 18.17
CA VAL A 483 11.90 10.98 17.01
C VAL A 483 12.43 10.31 15.75
N ALA A 484 11.58 10.15 14.74
CA ALA A 484 12.04 9.84 13.39
C ALA A 484 11.94 11.07 12.50
N PHE A 485 13.04 11.45 11.84
CA PHE A 485 13.04 12.53 10.87
C PHE A 485 12.68 12.00 9.48
N LEU A 486 11.78 12.69 8.78
CA LEU A 486 11.46 12.44 7.38
C LEU A 486 11.94 13.58 6.51
N SER A 487 12.64 13.24 5.44
CA SER A 487 13.07 14.19 4.40
C SER A 487 12.79 13.62 3.01
N SER A 488 12.78 14.49 2.01
CA SER A 488 12.59 14.05 0.62
C SER A 488 13.75 13.17 0.16
N GLY A 489 13.45 12.03 -0.47
CA GLY A 489 14.44 11.21 -1.17
C GLY A 489 14.65 11.60 -2.64
N THR A 490 13.93 12.62 -3.12
CA THR A 490 14.02 13.14 -4.50
C THR A 490 14.73 14.48 -4.56
N THR A 491 14.78 15.22 -3.46
CA THR A 491 15.49 16.50 -3.30
C THR A 491 16.38 16.46 -2.06
N PHE A 492 17.60 16.98 -2.14
CA PHE A 492 18.63 16.83 -1.11
C PHE A 492 18.74 17.94 -0.04
N PRO A 493 18.40 19.23 -0.27
CA PRO A 493 18.86 20.30 0.62
C PRO A 493 18.36 20.18 2.07
N ASP A 494 17.08 19.87 2.26
CA ASP A 494 16.48 19.73 3.60
C ASP A 494 17.04 18.50 4.33
N ALA A 495 17.38 17.45 3.58
CA ALA A 495 17.96 16.23 4.12
C ALA A 495 19.43 16.41 4.52
N LEU A 496 20.21 17.32 3.91
CA LEU A 496 21.60 17.58 4.31
C LEU A 496 21.68 18.15 5.74
N SER A 497 21.03 19.29 5.95
CA SER A 497 20.94 19.92 7.28
C SER A 497 20.20 19.02 8.28
N GLY A 498 19.15 18.34 7.81
CA GLY A 498 18.43 17.32 8.57
C GLY A 498 19.28 16.16 9.04
N SER A 499 20.21 15.68 8.21
CA SER A 499 21.10 14.56 8.51
C SER A 499 22.06 14.92 9.64
N ALA A 500 22.63 16.13 9.61
CA ALA A 500 23.48 16.64 10.68
C ALA A 500 22.70 16.76 12.00
N ALA A 501 21.51 17.35 11.96
CA ALA A 501 20.66 17.51 13.13
C ALA A 501 20.20 16.17 13.72
N ALA A 502 19.74 15.25 12.86
CA ALA A 502 19.33 13.92 13.30
C ALA A 502 20.50 13.14 13.92
N GLY A 503 21.68 13.20 13.31
CA GLY A 503 22.90 12.60 13.86
C GLY A 503 23.29 13.19 15.21
N ALA A 504 23.30 14.52 15.35
CA ALA A 504 23.63 15.20 16.61
C ALA A 504 22.64 14.87 17.74
N LEU A 505 21.37 14.62 17.40
CA LEU A 505 20.33 14.24 18.36
C LEU A 505 20.26 12.73 18.62
N GLY A 506 21.10 11.92 17.95
CA GLY A 506 21.08 10.46 18.07
C GLY A 506 19.80 9.83 17.51
N GLN A 507 19.18 10.43 16.49
CA GLN A 507 17.89 10.01 15.94
C GLN A 507 18.01 9.58 14.46
N PRO A 508 17.15 8.67 13.98
CA PRO A 508 17.14 8.25 12.59
C PRO A 508 16.57 9.34 11.66
N LEU A 509 17.17 9.43 10.47
CA LEU A 509 16.59 10.15 9.34
C LEU A 509 16.22 9.15 8.25
N TYR A 510 14.98 9.18 7.79
CA TYR A 510 14.53 8.43 6.63
C TYR A 510 14.32 9.39 5.46
N THR A 511 14.77 8.97 4.28
CA THR A 511 14.33 9.58 3.02
C THR A 511 13.04 8.90 2.56
N THR A 512 12.09 9.66 2.02
CA THR A 512 10.77 9.15 1.57
C THR A 512 10.36 9.77 0.23
N PRO A 513 9.46 9.17 -0.57
CA PRO A 513 8.82 9.88 -1.67
C PRO A 513 8.13 11.15 -1.19
N SER A 514 8.07 12.18 -2.04
CA SER A 514 7.47 13.49 -1.67
C SER A 514 5.96 13.44 -1.43
N THR A 515 5.26 12.44 -1.99
CA THR A 515 3.79 12.39 -2.03
C THR A 515 3.17 11.33 -1.13
N CYS A 516 3.96 10.43 -0.56
CA CYS A 516 3.47 9.28 0.19
C CYS A 516 4.59 8.54 0.92
N LEU A 517 4.22 7.66 1.86
CA LEU A 517 5.12 6.69 2.48
C LEU A 517 5.19 5.44 1.61
N SER A 518 6.40 5.08 1.17
CA SER A 518 6.61 3.79 0.52
C SER A 518 6.39 2.65 1.52
N SER A 519 6.05 1.46 1.03
CA SER A 519 5.87 0.28 1.89
C SER A 519 7.11 0.00 2.76
N ALA A 520 8.31 0.32 2.27
CA ALA A 520 9.55 0.18 3.05
C ALA A 520 9.59 1.13 4.23
N ILE A 521 9.33 2.44 4.01
CA ILE A 521 9.34 3.45 5.07
C ILE A 521 8.24 3.19 6.10
N ASP A 522 7.04 2.87 5.63
CA ASP A 522 5.90 2.53 6.49
C ASP A 522 6.23 1.37 7.45
N LYS A 523 6.80 0.27 6.92
CA LYS A 523 7.26 -0.87 7.74
C LYS A 523 8.43 -0.49 8.64
N GLY A 524 9.37 0.30 8.14
CA GLY A 524 10.56 0.72 8.87
C GLY A 524 10.22 1.58 10.09
N LEU A 525 9.31 2.54 9.92
CA LEU A 525 8.82 3.40 11.00
C LEU A 525 7.93 2.63 11.98
N THR A 526 7.06 1.74 11.48
CA THR A 526 6.24 0.87 12.34
C THR A 526 7.09 -0.03 13.22
N ALA A 527 8.20 -0.56 12.70
CA ALA A 527 9.13 -1.37 13.48
C ALA A 527 9.99 -0.54 14.45
N MET A 528 10.28 0.72 14.10
CA MET A 528 11.04 1.64 14.97
C MET A 528 10.19 2.20 16.12
N ASP A 529 8.86 2.29 15.91
CA ASP A 529 7.87 2.78 16.87
C ASP A 529 8.24 4.16 17.48
N PRO A 530 8.52 5.19 16.64
CA PRO A 530 8.91 6.48 17.16
C PRO A 530 7.74 7.18 17.85
N SER A 531 8.00 7.88 18.96
CA SER A 531 6.96 8.64 19.67
C SER A 531 6.43 9.83 18.86
N ARG A 532 7.22 10.36 17.92
CA ARG A 532 6.84 11.43 16.99
C ARG A 532 7.61 11.34 15.68
N ILE A 533 7.04 11.93 14.62
CA ILE A 533 7.71 12.05 13.32
C ILE A 533 7.86 13.53 12.96
N THR A 534 9.08 13.97 12.67
CA THR A 534 9.35 15.35 12.27
C THR A 534 9.68 15.41 10.77
N LEU A 535 8.86 16.12 10.00
CA LEU A 535 9.06 16.36 8.58
C LEU A 535 10.00 17.54 8.36
N LEU A 536 10.99 17.36 7.50
CA LEU A 536 11.98 18.36 7.13
C LEU A 536 11.70 18.89 5.73
N GLY A 537 11.50 20.21 5.62
CA GLY A 537 11.15 20.89 4.38
C GLY A 537 9.67 21.26 4.28
N GLY A 538 9.38 22.20 3.38
CA GLY A 538 8.01 22.66 3.11
C GLY A 538 7.15 21.63 2.38
N THR A 539 5.90 22.00 2.06
CA THR A 539 4.95 21.12 1.36
C THR A 539 5.37 20.76 -0.07
N GLY A 540 6.22 21.57 -0.70
CA GLY A 540 6.85 21.25 -1.98
C GLY A 540 7.89 20.13 -1.91
N ALA A 541 8.51 19.91 -0.74
CA ALA A 541 9.45 18.80 -0.53
C ALA A 541 8.74 17.53 -0.06
N LEU A 542 7.83 17.68 0.92
CA LEU A 542 7.00 16.62 1.47
C LEU A 542 5.56 17.11 1.59
N THR A 543 4.66 16.59 0.78
CA THR A 543 3.24 17.01 0.72
C THR A 543 2.47 16.70 2.02
N SER A 544 1.25 17.22 2.11
CA SER A 544 0.33 16.90 3.21
C SER A 544 0.03 15.41 3.33
N SER A 545 0.06 14.66 2.23
CA SER A 545 -0.13 13.20 2.24
C SER A 545 0.97 12.49 3.05
N VAL A 546 2.21 12.97 3.02
CA VAL A 546 3.28 12.45 3.88
C VAL A 546 3.06 12.88 5.33
N ALA A 547 2.56 14.10 5.58
CA ALA A 547 2.25 14.57 6.93
C ALA A 547 1.15 13.75 7.61
N THR A 548 0.20 13.20 6.83
CA THR A 548 -0.80 12.26 7.32
C THR A 548 -0.37 10.79 7.20
N LEU A 549 0.92 10.53 6.94
CA LEU A 549 1.52 9.20 6.82
C LEU A 549 0.84 8.31 5.76
N SER A 550 0.26 8.90 4.72
CA SER A 550 -0.49 8.17 3.68
C SER A 550 0.45 7.26 2.88
N ARG A 551 0.03 6.02 2.62
CA ARG A 551 0.78 5.10 1.74
C ARG A 551 0.77 5.56 0.30
N CYS A 552 1.82 5.14 -0.41
CA CYS A 552 1.77 4.99 -1.87
C CYS A 552 0.87 3.77 -2.18
#